data_AF-A0A024GD60-F1
#
_entry.id   AF-A0A024GD60-F1
#
_cell.length_a   1.000
_cell.length_b   1.000
_cell.length_c   1.000
_cell.angle_alpha   90.00
_cell.angle_beta   90.00
_cell.angle_gamma   90.00
#
_symmetry.space_group_name_H-M   'P 1'
#
loop_
_entity.id
_entity.type
_entity.pdbx_description
1 polymer ?
#
loop_
_entity_poly.entity_id
_entity_poly.type
_entity_poly.pdbx_seq_one_letter_code
_entity_poly.pdbx_strand_id
1 'polypeptide(L)'
;MIHAFLFLSRGVRDHDDHGPAFQGHMNRINSIANTKITVFHTFHREVEAYRLHWWQCDVRIQGKLYYQYSFEYGQGNCRTKKPYFGLVKRSINRPPSKRDTWWAEHQRSCGGSFIKIKEPVDYKKKKIRKATSAKKPTKSSDITSYFPNKDKDVAKNLINTPSVDDITQGISLQADRKIVVIDLTDKG
;
A
#
# COMPACT_ATOMS: atom_id res chain seq x y z
N MET A 1 -8.81 4.12 -2.75
CA MET A 1 -9.74 4.62 -3.80
C MET A 1 -10.57 5.82 -3.36
N ILE A 2 -10.83 6.03 -2.07
CA ILE A 2 -11.53 7.23 -1.57
C ILE A 2 -10.80 8.53 -2.00
N HIS A 3 -9.46 8.56 -1.93
CA HIS A 3 -8.64 9.67 -2.46
C HIS A 3 -8.92 10.01 -3.93
N ALA A 4 -8.96 9.00 -4.81
CA ALA A 4 -9.25 9.22 -6.22
C ALA A 4 -10.66 9.80 -6.44
N PHE A 5 -11.64 9.35 -5.66
CA PHE A 5 -12.99 9.92 -5.70
C PHE A 5 -13.01 11.39 -5.25
N LEU A 6 -12.33 11.73 -4.16
CA LEU A 6 -12.24 13.11 -3.67
C LEU A 6 -11.49 14.03 -4.64
N PHE A 7 -10.44 13.53 -5.28
CA PHE A 7 -9.71 14.24 -6.32
C PHE A 7 -10.61 14.60 -7.51
N LEU A 8 -11.41 13.64 -8.00
CA LEU A 8 -12.28 13.86 -9.15
C LEU A 8 -13.53 14.69 -8.81
N SER A 9 -14.12 14.49 -7.62
CA SER A 9 -15.40 15.12 -7.26
C SER A 9 -15.26 16.50 -6.62
N ARG A 10 -14.19 16.73 -5.84
CA ARG A 10 -14.01 17.95 -5.05
C ARG A 10 -12.73 18.71 -5.39
N GLY A 11 -11.90 18.18 -6.29
CA GLY A 11 -10.63 18.81 -6.66
C GLY A 11 -9.62 18.84 -5.52
N VAL A 12 -9.80 18.03 -4.47
CA VAL A 12 -8.83 17.92 -3.38
C VAL A 12 -7.57 17.26 -3.93
N ARG A 13 -6.48 18.03 -3.98
CA ARG A 13 -5.18 17.60 -4.54
C ARG A 13 -4.20 17.10 -3.49
N ASP A 14 -4.52 17.31 -2.21
CA ASP A 14 -3.69 16.81 -1.13
C ASP A 14 -3.84 15.28 -1.06
N HIS A 15 -2.70 14.60 -1.13
CA HIS A 15 -2.62 13.14 -1.20
C HIS A 15 -2.74 12.50 0.19
N ASP A 16 -2.35 13.24 1.24
CA ASP A 16 -2.28 12.72 2.61
C ASP A 16 -3.40 13.27 3.51
N ASP A 17 -4.35 14.03 2.95
CA ASP A 17 -5.48 14.54 3.72
C ASP A 17 -6.56 13.46 3.91
N HIS A 18 -6.54 12.82 5.07
CA HIS A 18 -7.64 11.97 5.56
C HIS A 18 -8.64 12.78 6.39
N GLY A 19 -8.94 14.00 5.98
CA GLY A 19 -9.88 14.90 6.63
C GLY A 19 -11.34 14.40 6.66
N PRO A 20 -12.28 15.23 7.15
CA PRO A 20 -13.67 14.83 7.39
C PRO A 20 -14.38 14.21 6.18
N ALA A 21 -14.10 14.70 4.97
CA ALA A 21 -14.67 14.16 3.73
C ALA A 21 -14.19 12.72 3.44
N PHE A 22 -12.91 12.44 3.68
CA PHE A 22 -12.36 11.08 3.57
C PHE A 22 -12.99 10.16 4.61
N GLN A 23 -13.01 10.60 5.87
CA GLN A 23 -13.56 9.82 6.99
C GLN A 23 -15.05 9.53 6.81
N GLY A 24 -15.82 10.49 6.30
CA GLY A 24 -17.23 10.28 5.98
C GLY A 24 -17.45 9.19 4.94
N HIS A 25 -16.67 9.18 3.85
CA HIS A 25 -16.75 8.11 2.86
C HIS A 25 -16.21 6.78 3.37
N MET A 26 -15.15 6.78 4.17
CA MET A 26 -14.61 5.59 4.83
C MET A 26 -15.67 4.92 5.71
N ASN A 27 -16.29 5.68 6.61
CA ASN A 27 -17.33 5.17 7.53
C ASN A 27 -18.56 4.67 6.77
N ARG A 28 -19.00 5.43 5.75
CA ARG A 28 -20.12 5.02 4.88
C ARG A 28 -19.85 3.69 4.19
N ILE A 29 -18.66 3.51 3.60
CA ILE A 29 -18.30 2.26 2.91
C ILE A 29 -18.18 1.11 3.91
N ASN A 30 -17.53 1.33 5.06
CA ASN A 30 -17.42 0.32 6.11
C ASN A 30 -18.79 -0.18 6.58
N SER A 31 -19.76 0.72 6.76
CA SER A 31 -21.12 0.37 7.15
C SER A 31 -21.85 -0.45 6.09
N ILE A 32 -21.81 -0.02 4.82
CA ILE A 32 -22.59 -0.66 3.74
C ILE A 32 -21.96 -1.99 3.29
N ALA A 33 -20.64 -2.03 3.16
CA ALA A 33 -19.92 -3.17 2.60
C ALA A 33 -19.34 -4.11 3.69
N ASN A 34 -19.61 -3.82 4.97
CA ASN A 34 -19.06 -4.54 6.12
C ASN A 34 -17.52 -4.69 6.05
N THR A 35 -16.83 -3.60 5.70
CA THR A 35 -15.36 -3.53 5.60
C THR A 35 -14.73 -2.81 6.79
N LYS A 36 -13.40 -2.90 6.92
CA LYS A 36 -12.62 -2.22 7.97
C LYS A 36 -11.54 -1.30 7.39
N ILE A 37 -11.94 -0.39 6.52
CA ILE A 37 -11.06 0.65 5.97
C ILE A 37 -10.64 1.58 7.12
N THR A 38 -9.35 1.84 7.23
CA THR A 38 -8.76 2.76 8.22
C THR A 38 -8.04 3.91 7.53
N VAL A 39 -7.90 5.02 8.26
CA VAL A 39 -7.08 6.18 7.85
C VAL A 39 -5.62 5.76 7.64
N PHE A 40 -5.08 5.00 8.59
CA PHE A 40 -3.76 4.43 8.46
C PHE A 40 -3.76 3.28 7.46
N HIS A 41 -2.76 3.27 6.58
CA HIS A 41 -2.57 2.19 5.64
C HIS A 41 -1.46 1.25 6.11
N THR A 42 -1.75 -0.05 6.24
CA THR A 42 -0.73 -1.07 6.50
C THR A 42 -0.61 -1.99 5.30
N PHE A 43 0.19 -1.61 4.30
CA PHE A 43 0.30 -2.34 3.04
C PHE A 43 1.24 -3.56 3.08
N HIS A 44 1.45 -4.16 4.25
CA HIS A 44 2.45 -5.23 4.39
C HIS A 44 2.14 -6.42 3.48
N ARG A 45 0.86 -6.82 3.42
CA ARG A 45 0.40 -7.95 2.62
C ARG A 45 0.44 -7.64 1.12
N GLU A 46 0.02 -6.45 0.73
CA GLU A 46 0.03 -6.00 -0.66
C GLU A 46 1.47 -5.91 -1.16
N VAL A 47 2.34 -5.23 -0.41
CA VAL A 47 3.75 -5.10 -0.80
C VAL A 47 4.43 -6.48 -0.82
N GLU A 48 4.11 -7.39 0.10
CA GLU A 48 4.62 -8.76 0.06
C GLU A 48 4.14 -9.53 -1.17
N ALA A 49 2.88 -9.37 -1.57
CA ALA A 49 2.35 -9.97 -2.80
C ALA A 49 3.10 -9.50 -4.06
N TYR A 50 3.58 -8.25 -4.09
CA TYR A 50 4.36 -7.72 -5.21
C TYR A 50 5.84 -8.08 -5.18
N ARG A 51 6.40 -8.54 -4.05
CA ARG A 51 7.80 -8.96 -3.97
C ARG A 51 7.96 -10.37 -4.53
N LEU A 52 7.87 -10.52 -5.85
CA LEU A 52 7.83 -11.81 -6.53
C LEU A 52 9.21 -12.47 -6.75
N HIS A 53 10.29 -11.69 -6.66
CA HIS A 53 11.65 -12.19 -6.90
C HIS A 53 12.37 -12.44 -5.59
N TRP A 54 12.73 -13.70 -5.33
CA TRP A 54 13.31 -14.10 -4.05
C TRP A 54 14.71 -14.67 -4.28
N TRP A 55 15.63 -14.27 -3.42
CA TRP A 55 16.98 -14.81 -3.34
C TRP A 55 17.26 -15.31 -1.94
N GLN A 56 17.94 -16.45 -1.84
CA GLN A 56 18.43 -17.03 -0.61
C GLN A 56 19.95 -16.96 -0.59
N CYS A 57 20.52 -16.44 0.48
CA CYS A 57 21.96 -16.49 0.69
C CYS A 57 22.43 -17.93 0.86
N ASP A 58 23.49 -18.38 0.18
CA ASP A 58 24.20 -19.63 0.40
C ASP A 58 25.65 -19.33 0.80
N VAL A 59 25.99 -19.71 2.02
CA VAL A 59 27.31 -19.51 2.65
C VAL A 59 28.38 -20.46 2.11
N ARG A 60 27.98 -21.51 1.39
CA ARG A 60 28.93 -22.53 0.89
C ARG A 60 29.74 -22.08 -0.32
N ILE A 61 29.37 -20.97 -0.95
CA ILE A 61 29.87 -20.63 -2.29
C ILE A 61 31.08 -19.66 -2.27
N GLN A 62 31.49 -19.12 -1.11
CA GLN A 62 32.72 -18.32 -1.02
C GLN A 62 33.93 -19.09 -0.43
N GLY A 63 33.94 -20.42 -0.50
CA GLY A 63 35.00 -21.25 0.04
C GLY A 63 35.36 -22.45 -0.84
N LYS A 64 35.87 -22.19 -2.04
CA LYS A 64 36.58 -23.19 -2.88
C LYS A 64 37.48 -22.38 -3.82
N LEU A 65 38.81 -22.41 -3.77
CA LEU A 65 39.79 -23.30 -3.17
C LEU A 65 40.96 -22.42 -2.73
N TYR A 66 41.59 -22.66 -1.58
CA TYR A 66 43.05 -22.57 -1.39
C TYR A 66 43.37 -23.03 0.04
N TYR A 67 43.97 -24.23 0.12
CA TYR A 67 44.63 -24.91 1.24
C TYR A 67 43.96 -25.04 2.63
N GLN A 68 44.32 -26.19 3.21
CA GLN A 68 43.82 -26.83 4.41
C GLN A 68 44.35 -26.14 5.68
N TYR A 69 43.75 -25.04 6.08
CA TYR A 69 43.81 -24.57 7.46
C TYR A 69 42.44 -23.99 7.81
N SER A 70 41.80 -24.58 8.81
CA SER A 70 40.50 -24.16 9.34
C SER A 70 40.59 -22.71 9.82
N PHE A 71 40.13 -21.78 8.99
CA PHE A 71 39.99 -20.38 9.39
C PHE A 71 38.60 -20.18 9.98
N GLU A 72 38.56 -20.36 11.29
CA GLU A 72 37.67 -19.64 12.19
C GLU A 72 37.75 -18.13 11.87
N TYR A 73 36.64 -17.39 12.02
CA TYR A 73 36.40 -16.00 11.53
C TYR A 73 35.74 -15.87 10.14
N GLY A 74 34.41 -16.00 10.17
CA GLY A 74 33.55 -15.53 9.07
C GLY A 74 32.19 -16.25 8.90
N GLN A 75 31.78 -17.13 9.80
CA GLN A 75 30.58 -17.99 9.61
C GLN A 75 29.32 -17.45 10.29
N GLY A 76 28.96 -16.20 10.07
CA GLY A 76 27.63 -15.73 10.47
C GLY A 76 26.58 -16.25 9.49
N ASN A 77 26.01 -17.43 9.73
CA ASN A 77 24.95 -18.00 8.87
C ASN A 77 23.73 -17.06 8.86
N CYS A 78 23.66 -16.12 7.91
CA CYS A 78 22.58 -15.14 7.87
C CYS A 78 21.21 -15.81 7.72
N ARG A 79 21.17 -17.09 7.32
CA ARG A 79 20.01 -17.98 7.33
C ARG A 79 19.37 -18.18 8.71
N THR A 80 20.13 -18.12 9.80
CA THR A 80 19.59 -18.29 11.16
C THR A 80 19.33 -16.95 11.86
N LYS A 81 19.83 -15.84 11.29
CA LYS A 81 19.71 -14.51 11.88
C LYS A 81 18.39 -13.85 11.53
N LYS A 82 17.66 -13.45 12.57
CA LYS A 82 16.51 -12.54 12.44
C LYS A 82 16.96 -11.18 11.90
N PRO A 83 16.07 -10.44 11.21
CA PRO A 83 14.70 -10.82 10.85
C PRO A 83 14.59 -11.50 9.48
N TYR A 84 15.66 -11.51 8.68
CA TYR A 84 15.58 -11.86 7.26
C TYR A 84 15.92 -13.31 6.93
N PHE A 85 16.63 -14.02 7.80
CA PHE A 85 16.97 -15.44 7.59
C PHE A 85 17.62 -15.71 6.23
N GLY A 86 18.49 -14.79 5.78
CA GLY A 86 19.20 -14.88 4.51
C GLY A 86 18.30 -14.73 3.27
N LEU A 87 17.04 -14.35 3.43
CA LEU A 87 16.13 -14.06 2.33
C LEU A 87 16.20 -12.59 1.92
N VAL A 88 16.20 -12.38 0.61
CA VAL A 88 15.96 -11.08 0.00
C VAL A 88 14.77 -11.21 -0.94
N LYS A 89 13.71 -10.44 -0.69
CA LYS A 89 12.50 -10.40 -1.53
C LYS A 89 12.42 -9.03 -2.21
N ARG A 90 12.22 -8.98 -3.53
CA ARG A 90 12.10 -7.73 -4.30
C ARG A 90 10.96 -7.79 -5.32
N SER A 91 10.42 -6.62 -5.65
CA SER A 91 9.43 -6.44 -6.72
C SER A 91 10.05 -6.48 -8.12
N ILE A 92 11.35 -6.25 -8.21
CA ILE A 92 12.11 -6.26 -9.46
C ILE A 92 13.16 -7.37 -9.44
N ASN A 93 13.44 -7.96 -10.61
CA ASN A 93 14.47 -8.97 -10.79
C ASN A 93 15.89 -8.35 -10.76
N ARG A 94 16.28 -7.82 -9.60
CA ARG A 94 17.61 -7.25 -9.35
C ARG A 94 18.30 -8.08 -8.26
N PRO A 95 19.30 -8.91 -8.59
CA PRO A 95 20.00 -9.68 -7.58
C PRO A 95 20.66 -8.76 -6.54
N PRO A 96 20.80 -9.22 -5.29
CA PRO A 96 21.64 -8.57 -4.30
C PRO A 96 23.04 -8.30 -4.85
N SER A 97 23.58 -7.11 -4.62
CA SER A 97 24.88 -6.70 -5.17
C SER A 97 25.52 -5.59 -4.33
N LYS A 98 26.78 -5.24 -4.63
CA LYS A 98 27.53 -4.13 -4.02
C LYS A 98 26.81 -2.77 -4.02
N ARG A 99 25.78 -2.59 -4.87
CA ARG A 99 24.94 -1.38 -4.89
C ARG A 99 23.95 -1.29 -3.73
N ASP A 100 23.76 -2.38 -3.01
CA ASP A 100 22.88 -2.40 -1.84
C ASP A 100 23.66 -1.91 -0.62
N THR A 101 23.07 -0.98 0.14
CA THR A 101 23.73 -0.32 1.28
C THR A 101 24.21 -1.30 2.35
N TRP A 102 23.52 -2.43 2.51
CA TRP A 102 23.86 -3.49 3.46
C TRP A 102 24.83 -4.55 2.91
N TRP A 103 25.21 -4.48 1.64
CA TRP A 103 26.02 -5.52 0.99
C TRP A 103 27.40 -5.68 1.62
N ALA A 104 28.10 -4.58 1.88
CA ALA A 104 29.43 -4.60 2.49
C ALA A 104 29.41 -5.29 3.86
N GLU A 105 28.39 -4.98 4.66
CA GLU A 105 28.18 -5.58 5.96
C GLU A 105 27.85 -7.08 5.87
N HIS A 106 26.98 -7.48 4.94
CA HIS A 106 26.69 -8.89 4.70
C HIS A 106 27.93 -9.65 4.22
N GLN A 107 28.74 -9.04 3.35
CA GLN A 107 29.97 -9.65 2.86
C GLN A 107 30.98 -9.87 3.99
N ARG A 108 31.09 -8.94 4.95
CA ARG A 108 31.97 -9.04 6.11
C ARG A 108 31.48 -10.03 7.17
N SER A 109 30.17 -10.07 7.43
CA SER A 109 29.58 -10.84 8.53
C SER A 109 29.17 -12.26 8.14
N CYS A 110 28.84 -12.49 6.86
CA CYS A 110 28.35 -13.76 6.35
C CYS A 110 29.18 -14.30 5.18
N GLY A 111 29.64 -13.45 4.26
CA GLY A 111 30.39 -13.88 3.08
C GLY A 111 29.62 -14.84 2.16
N GLY A 112 28.29 -14.91 2.24
CA GLY A 112 27.51 -15.79 1.37
C GLY A 112 27.16 -15.14 0.03
N SER A 113 26.80 -15.98 -0.95
CA SER A 113 26.29 -15.54 -2.26
C SER A 113 24.80 -15.78 -2.39
N PHE A 114 24.07 -14.91 -3.08
CA PHE A 114 22.61 -15.01 -3.19
C PHE A 114 22.16 -15.78 -4.44
N ILE A 115 21.45 -16.89 -4.24
CA ILE A 115 20.89 -17.74 -5.29
C ILE A 115 19.41 -17.41 -5.45
N LYS A 116 18.93 -17.30 -6.69
CA LYS A 116 17.52 -17.03 -6.98
C LYS A 116 16.69 -18.29 -6.74
N ILE A 117 15.65 -18.20 -5.92
CA ILE A 117 14.80 -19.34 -5.54
C ILE A 117 13.35 -19.22 -6.02
N LYS A 118 12.89 -18.00 -6.37
CA LYS A 118 11.53 -17.77 -6.86
C LYS A 118 11.51 -16.73 -7.97
N GLU A 119 10.77 -17.05 -9.03
CA GLU A 119 10.39 -16.10 -10.07
C GLU A 119 8.93 -16.29 -10.50
N PRO A 120 8.25 -15.22 -10.96
CA PRO A 120 6.91 -15.35 -11.52
C PRO A 120 6.94 -16.18 -12.82
N VAL A 121 5.95 -17.08 -12.96
CA VAL A 121 5.86 -18.10 -14.02
C VAL A 121 5.93 -17.51 -15.45
N ASP A 122 5.40 -16.30 -15.64
CA ASP A 122 5.33 -15.65 -16.96
C ASP A 122 6.43 -14.63 -17.25
N TYR A 123 7.42 -14.47 -16.35
CA TYR A 123 8.41 -13.41 -16.45
C TYR A 123 9.28 -13.52 -17.72
N LYS A 124 9.67 -14.73 -18.12
CA LYS A 124 10.51 -14.96 -19.32
C LYS A 124 9.75 -14.68 -20.62
N LYS A 125 8.45 -14.98 -20.68
CA LYS A 125 7.60 -14.75 -21.86
C LYS A 125 7.37 -13.27 -22.15
N LYS A 126 7.32 -12.43 -21.10
CA LYS A 126 7.10 -10.98 -21.23
C LYS A 126 8.31 -10.22 -21.80
N LYS A 127 9.54 -10.74 -21.60
CA LYS A 127 10.77 -10.13 -22.15
C LYS A 127 10.83 -10.22 -23.67
N ILE A 128 10.28 -11.29 -24.25
CA ILE A 128 10.19 -11.49 -25.71
C ILE A 128 9.24 -10.44 -26.33
N ARG A 129 8.08 -10.19 -25.69
CA ARG A 129 7.08 -9.23 -26.19
C ARG A 129 7.50 -7.76 -26.10
N LYS A 130 8.36 -7.41 -25.13
CA LYS A 130 8.80 -6.01 -24.94
C LYS A 130 9.92 -5.59 -25.90
N ALA A 131 10.67 -6.55 -26.46
CA ALA A 131 11.67 -6.29 -27.49
C ALA A 131 11.04 -5.93 -28.84
N THR A 132 9.81 -6.39 -29.11
CA THR A 132 9.11 -6.17 -30.39
C THR A 132 8.17 -4.96 -30.40
N SER A 133 8.01 -4.24 -29.29
CA SER A 133 7.03 -3.14 -29.17
C SER A 133 7.63 -1.84 -28.61
N ALA A 134 8.81 -1.45 -29.07
CA ALA A 134 9.40 -0.14 -28.77
C ALA A 134 8.75 0.95 -29.64
N LYS A 135 7.51 1.37 -29.32
CA LYS A 135 7.01 2.70 -29.67
C LYS A 135 6.94 3.55 -28.39
N LYS A 136 7.68 4.65 -28.37
CA LYS A 136 7.68 5.67 -27.30
C LYS A 136 6.28 6.27 -27.17
N PRO A 137 5.67 6.39 -25.97
CA PRO A 137 4.54 7.29 -25.79
C PRO A 137 5.07 8.71 -25.53
N THR A 138 4.60 9.64 -26.36
CA THR A 138 4.77 11.09 -26.26
C THR A 138 3.73 11.66 -25.30
N LYS A 139 4.18 12.62 -24.45
CA LYS A 139 3.43 13.58 -23.62
C LYS A 139 2.41 13.02 -22.61
N SER A 140 2.67 13.30 -21.34
CA SER A 140 1.78 13.05 -20.20
C SER A 140 0.48 13.85 -20.34
N SER A 141 -0.59 13.23 -20.83
CA SER A 141 -1.93 13.77 -20.68
C SER A 141 -2.39 13.57 -19.24
N ASP A 142 -2.96 14.63 -18.67
CA ASP A 142 -3.71 14.56 -17.42
C ASP A 142 -4.80 13.47 -17.54
N ILE A 143 -4.88 12.59 -16.55
CA ILE A 143 -5.79 11.44 -16.51
C ILE A 143 -7.27 11.87 -16.60
N THR A 144 -7.56 13.12 -16.25
CA THR A 144 -8.88 13.75 -16.36
C THR A 144 -9.41 13.79 -17.79
N SER A 145 -8.53 13.72 -18.80
CA SER A 145 -8.92 13.71 -20.23
C SER A 145 -9.62 12.42 -20.69
N TYR A 146 -9.59 11.36 -19.90
CA TYR A 146 -10.18 10.06 -20.24
C TYR A 146 -11.63 9.89 -19.75
N PHE A 147 -12.16 10.84 -18.97
CA PHE A 147 -13.53 10.78 -18.46
C PHE A 147 -14.45 11.73 -19.25
N PRO A 148 -15.53 11.22 -19.87
CA PRO A 148 -16.47 12.07 -20.57
C PRO A 148 -17.19 12.98 -19.55
N ASN A 149 -17.03 14.29 -19.71
CA ASN A 149 -17.82 15.31 -19.01
C ASN A 149 -19.29 15.19 -19.47
N LYS A 150 -20.06 14.32 -18.80
CA LYS A 150 -21.51 14.45 -18.74
C LYS A 150 -21.82 14.93 -17.32
N ASP A 151 -22.68 15.93 -17.23
CA ASP A 151 -23.18 16.57 -16.01
C ASP A 151 -22.39 17.78 -15.51
N LYS A 152 -22.32 18.82 -16.37
CA LYS A 152 -22.13 20.21 -15.90
C LYS A 152 -23.44 20.92 -15.50
N ASP A 153 -24.58 20.23 -15.59
CA ASP A 153 -25.89 20.86 -15.36
C ASP A 153 -26.57 20.49 -14.02
N VAL A 154 -25.96 19.62 -13.20
CA VAL A 154 -26.49 19.35 -11.83
C VAL A 154 -25.89 20.29 -10.78
N ALA A 155 -24.70 20.85 -11.03
CA ALA A 155 -23.98 21.70 -10.07
C ALA A 155 -24.51 23.16 -9.97
N LYS A 156 -25.55 23.53 -10.72
CA LYS A 156 -26.14 24.89 -10.67
C LYS A 156 -27.37 25.01 -9.76
N ASN A 157 -27.93 23.91 -9.25
CA ASN A 157 -29.14 23.95 -8.41
C ASN A 157 -28.90 23.72 -6.90
N LEU A 158 -27.66 23.83 -6.42
CA LEU A 158 -27.32 23.80 -4.99
C LEU A 158 -26.62 25.08 -4.51
N ILE A 159 -26.73 26.17 -5.27
CA ILE A 159 -26.26 27.50 -4.86
C ILE A 159 -27.46 28.31 -4.39
N ASN A 160 -28.09 27.85 -3.30
CA ASN A 160 -28.96 28.67 -2.44
C ASN A 160 -29.11 27.95 -1.10
N THR A 161 -28.00 27.88 -0.37
CA THR A 161 -28.01 27.66 1.09
C THR A 161 -27.34 28.87 1.73
N PRO A 162 -27.98 29.54 2.72
CA PRO A 162 -27.41 30.74 3.34
C PRO A 162 -26.08 30.44 4.05
N SER A 163 -25.25 31.48 4.17
CA SER A 163 -24.01 31.48 4.94
C SER A 163 -24.22 31.06 6.39
N VAL A 164 -23.21 30.42 6.97
CA VAL A 164 -23.20 29.81 8.32
C VAL A 164 -23.09 30.82 9.47
N ASP A 165 -23.28 32.11 9.22
CA ASP A 165 -23.07 33.16 10.24
C ASP A 165 -24.34 33.70 10.91
N ASP A 166 -25.55 33.21 10.57
CA ASP A 166 -26.82 33.75 11.11
C ASP A 166 -27.66 32.79 11.98
N ILE A 167 -27.18 31.60 12.34
CA ILE A 167 -27.92 30.68 13.22
C ILE A 167 -27.52 30.88 14.69
N THR A 168 -27.67 32.11 15.20
CA THR A 168 -27.68 32.35 16.64
C THR A 168 -28.69 33.43 17.00
N GLN A 169 -29.98 33.18 16.78
CA GLN A 169 -31.06 33.68 17.64
C GLN A 169 -32.42 33.09 17.24
N GLY A 170 -33.01 32.34 18.16
CA GLY A 170 -34.47 32.21 18.25
C GLY A 170 -35.11 31.04 17.51
N ILE A 171 -35.01 29.82 18.04
CA ILE A 171 -36.18 28.92 18.08
C ILE A 171 -36.26 28.28 19.47
N SER A 172 -37.33 28.66 20.17
CA SER A 172 -37.77 28.24 21.48
C SER A 172 -38.24 26.78 21.49
N LEU A 173 -37.93 26.09 22.60
CA LEU A 173 -38.66 25.00 23.27
C LEU A 173 -39.76 24.26 22.49
N GLN A 174 -39.56 22.95 22.29
CA GLN A 174 -40.37 21.91 22.95
C GLN A 174 -39.77 20.53 22.68
N ALA A 175 -39.40 19.85 23.75
CA ALA A 175 -38.94 18.47 23.75
C ALA A 175 -40.09 17.58 24.22
N ASP A 176 -40.62 16.74 23.33
CA ASP A 176 -41.47 15.61 23.73
C ASP A 176 -40.77 14.30 23.37
N ARG A 177 -39.94 13.83 24.30
CA ARG A 177 -39.43 12.46 24.36
C ARG A 177 -40.41 11.63 25.19
N LYS A 178 -41.27 10.84 24.55
CA LYS A 178 -41.89 9.68 25.23
C LYS A 178 -40.89 8.53 25.23
N ILE A 179 -40.23 8.36 26.37
CA ILE A 179 -39.40 7.21 26.73
C ILE A 179 -40.34 6.06 27.08
N VAL A 180 -40.26 4.94 26.35
CA VAL A 180 -40.89 3.69 26.73
C VAL A 180 -39.92 2.95 27.65
N VAL A 181 -40.25 2.90 28.95
CA VAL A 181 -39.57 2.06 29.93
C VAL A 181 -40.19 0.67 29.84
N ILE A 182 -39.39 -0.33 29.47
CA ILE A 182 -39.78 -1.74 29.53
C ILE A 182 -39.17 -2.27 30.83
N ASP A 183 -40.03 -2.50 31.83
CA ASP A 183 -39.65 -3.18 33.06
C ASP A 183 -39.61 -4.69 32.80
N LEU A 184 -38.47 -5.31 33.07
CA LEU A 184 -38.26 -6.76 33.01
C LEU A 184 -38.09 -7.30 34.42
N THR A 185 -39.21 -7.68 35.04
CA THR A 185 -39.36 -8.62 36.16
C THR A 185 -40.71 -9.32 35.91
N ASP A 186 -40.92 -10.62 36.08
CA ASP A 186 -40.17 -11.67 36.75
C ASP A 186 -40.62 -13.04 36.21
N LYS A 187 -39.87 -14.06 36.63
CA LYS A 187 -39.96 -15.48 36.28
C LYS A 187 -41.32 -16.12 36.56
N GLY A 188 -41.64 -17.13 35.75
CA GLY A 188 -42.66 -18.16 35.96
C GLY A 188 -42.56 -19.23 34.89
#